data_AF-A0A645BV39-F1
#
_entry.id   AF-A0A645BV39-F1
#
_cell.length_a   1.000
_cell.length_b   1.000
_cell.length_c   1.000
_cell.angle_alpha   90.00
_cell.angle_beta   90.00
_cell.angle_gamma   90.00
#
_symmetry.space_group_name_H-M   'P 1'
#
loop_
_entity.id
_entity.type
_entity.pdbx_description
1 polymer ?
#
loop_
_entity_poly.entity_id
_entity_poly.type
_entity_poly.pdbx_seq_one_letter_code
_entity_poly.pdbx_strand_id
1 'polypeptide(L)' 'MNRYTCTFSYDWVNKLDFFMKDNCDILDKTYDVDVTYTFLTKDLNYHDKLIEYSNGQLHPLCIEQSLVERNCD' A
#
# COMPACT_ATOMS: atom_id res chain seq x y z
N MET A 1 4.13 -11.60 -3.83
CA MET A 1 3.34 -10.62 -3.03
C MET A 1 4.20 -9.39 -2.91
N ASN A 2 3.60 -8.20 -2.99
CA ASN A 2 4.35 -6.94 -2.93
C ASN A 2 3.98 -6.20 -1.66
N ARG A 3 5.01 -5.72 -0.95
CA ARG A 3 4.89 -4.93 0.26
C ARG A 3 5.11 -3.47 -0.05
N TYR A 4 4.15 -2.65 0.37
CA TYR A 4 4.18 -1.21 0.19
C TYR A 4 4.09 -0.52 1.54
N THR A 5 4.69 0.67 1.63
CA THR A 5 4.46 1.65 2.69
C THR A 5 3.87 2.91 2.09
N CYS A 6 2.90 3.51 2.76
CA CYS A 6 2.34 4.78 2.35
C CYS A 6 2.21 5.69 3.57
N THR A 7 2.77 6.90 3.47
CA THR A 7 2.68 7.92 4.51
C THR A 7 1.72 9.01 4.07
N PHE A 8 0.76 9.35 4.93
CA PHE A 8 -0.33 10.26 4.62
C PHE A 8 -0.93 10.90 5.87
N SER A 9 -1.62 12.01 5.68
CA SER A 9 -2.30 12.71 6.78
C SER A 9 -3.54 11.97 7.27
N TYR A 10 -3.95 12.24 8.51
CA TYR A 10 -5.06 11.59 9.18
C TYR A 10 -6.41 11.63 8.43
N ASP A 11 -6.63 12.58 7.52
CA ASP A 11 -7.83 12.64 6.66
C ASP A 11 -8.02 11.38 5.79
N TRP A 12 -6.90 10.77 5.39
CA TRP A 12 -6.90 9.59 4.52
C TRP A 12 -7.10 8.28 5.27
N VAL A 13 -6.93 8.26 6.60
CA VAL A 13 -6.99 7.04 7.43
C VAL A 13 -8.28 6.27 7.21
N ASN A 14 -9.44 6.92 7.34
CA ASN A 14 -10.74 6.25 7.16
C ASN A 14 -10.97 5.80 5.71
N LYS A 15 -10.54 6.60 4.73
CA LYS A 15 -10.70 6.31 3.30
C LYS A 15 -9.86 5.09 2.91
N LEU A 16 -8.60 5.08 3.33
CA LEU A 16 -7.65 4.01 3.07
C LEU A 16 -8.00 2.74 3.82
N ASP A 17 -8.44 2.83 5.08
CA ASP A 17 -8.87 1.66 5.84
C ASP A 17 -10.01 0.94 5.12
N PHE A 18 -11.02 1.68 4.66
CA PHE A 18 -12.12 1.12 3.88
C PHE A 18 -11.65 0.54 2.53
N PHE A 19 -10.80 1.26 1.79
CA PHE A 19 -10.28 0.83 0.49
C PHE A 19 -9.39 -0.42 0.58
N MET A 20 -8.58 -0.50 1.63
CA MET A 20 -7.62 -1.59 1.85
C MET A 20 -8.26 -2.82 2.47
N LYS A 21 -9.35 -2.69 3.25
CA LYS A 21 -9.99 -3.78 4.01
C LYS A 21 -10.22 -5.08 3.23
N ASP A 22 -10.58 -4.99 1.96
CA ASP A 22 -10.91 -6.15 1.12
C ASP A 22 -9.79 -6.53 0.14
N ASN A 23 -8.90 -5.58 -0.18
CA ASN A 23 -7.91 -5.72 -1.27
C ASN A 23 -6.47 -5.85 -0.78
N CYS A 24 -6.19 -5.53 0.48
CA CYS A 24 -4.85 -5.48 1.05
C CYS A 24 -4.83 -6.03 2.47
N ASP A 25 -3.69 -6.60 2.82
CA ASP A 25 -3.42 -7.07 4.18
C ASP A 25 -2.56 -6.02 4.88
N ILE A 26 -3.13 -5.29 5.85
CA ILE A 26 -2.39 -4.27 6.57
C ILE A 26 -1.50 -4.95 7.59
N LEU A 27 -0.18 -4.84 7.41
CA LEU A 27 0.82 -5.40 8.30
C LEU A 27 1.08 -4.53 9.53
N ASP A 28 1.20 -3.22 9.33
CA ASP A 28 1.53 -2.26 10.38
C ASP A 28 0.88 -0.90 10.12
N LYS A 29 0.54 -0.20 11.19
CA LYS A 29 -0.01 1.16 11.17
C LYS A 29 0.71 1.99 12.22
N THR A 30 1.56 2.89 11.77
CA THR A 30 2.26 3.84 12.64
C THR A 30 1.54 5.19 12.59
N TYR A 31 1.18 5.71 13.75
CA TYR A 31 0.47 7.00 13.90
C TYR A 31 1.37 7.98 14.65
N ASP A 32 2.03 8.86 13.90
CA ASP A 32 2.91 9.91 14.46
C ASP A 32 2.40 11.29 13.98
N VAL A 33 3.28 12.19 13.53
CA VAL A 33 2.91 13.44 12.84
C VAL A 33 2.09 13.14 11.59
N ASP A 34 2.51 12.15 10.83
CA ASP A 34 1.77 11.55 9.72
C ASP A 34 1.49 10.08 10.00
N VAL A 35 0.51 9.53 9.29
CA VAL A 35 0.13 8.13 9.40
C VAL A 35 0.83 7.32 8.33
N THR A 36 1.57 6.31 8.74
CA THR A 36 2.28 5.40 7.85
C THR A 36 1.63 4.02 7.92
N TYR A 37 1.09 3.56 6.79
CA TYR A 37 0.56 2.20 6.66
C TYR A 37 1.53 1.34 5.88
N THR A 38 1.87 0.19 6.46
CA THR A 38 2.58 -0.88 5.78
C THR A 38 1.58 -1.98 5.45
N PHE A 39 1.48 -2.35 4.18
CA PHE A 39 0.51 -3.34 3.72
C PHE A 39 1.10 -4.24 2.63
N LEU A 40 0.54 -5.45 2.53
CA LEU A 40 0.82 -6.43 1.49
C LEU A 40 -0.34 -6.52 0.53
N THR A 41 -0.02 -6.59 -0.75
CA THR A 41 -0.99 -6.83 -1.81
C THR A 41 -0.49 -7.89 -2.78
N LYS A 42 -1.43 -8.66 -3.32
CA LYS A 42 -1.19 -9.59 -4.44
C LYS A 42 -1.40 -8.90 -5.79
N ASP A 43 -2.08 -7.76 -5.79
CA ASP A 43 -2.44 -7.02 -7.00
C ASP A 43 -1.25 -6.16 -7.43
N LEU A 44 -0.68 -6.47 -8.60
CA LEU A 44 0.48 -5.78 -9.15
C LEU A 44 0.18 -4.32 -9.50
N ASN A 45 -1.08 -4.00 -9.80
CA ASN A 45 -1.53 -2.67 -10.18
C ASN A 45 -2.09 -1.88 -8.99
N TYR A 46 -1.98 -2.40 -7.77
CA TYR A 46 -2.51 -1.73 -6.59
C TYR A 46 -1.90 -0.35 -6.36
N HIS A 47 -0.62 -0.20 -6.71
CA HIS A 47 0.09 1.08 -6.69
C HIS A 47 -0.65 2.14 -7.52
N ASP A 48 -0.92 1.86 -8.80
CA ASP A 48 -1.65 2.77 -9.69
C ASP A 48 -3.08 3.03 -9.19
N LYS A 49 -3.79 1.98 -8.76
CA LYS A 49 -5.14 2.13 -8.19
C LYS A 49 -5.16 3.09 -6.99
N LEU A 50 -4.15 3.04 -6.12
CA LEU A 50 -4.05 3.92 -4.96
C LEU A 50 -3.78 5.38 -5.37
N ILE A 51 -2.91 5.57 -6.37
CA ILE A 51 -2.60 6.88 -6.94
C ILE A 51 -3.86 7.47 -7.56
N GLU A 52 -4.58 6.71 -8.38
CA GLU A 52 -5.84 7.16 -8.99
C GLU A 52 -6.91 7.46 -7.93
N TYR A 53 -7.07 6.59 -6.94
CA TYR A 53 -8.03 6.79 -5.85
C TYR A 53 -7.74 8.06 -5.05
N SER A 54 -6.46 8.37 -4.85
CA SER A 54 -6.02 9.56 -4.16
C SER A 54 -5.84 10.79 -5.06
N ASN A 55 -6.21 10.69 -6.34
CA ASN A 55 -6.01 11.77 -7.32
C ASN A 55 -4.54 12.26 -7.39
N GLY A 56 -3.59 11.34 -7.21
CA GLY A 56 -2.16 11.62 -7.19
C GLY A 56 -1.62 12.17 -5.87
N GLN A 57 -2.42 12.20 -4.79
CA GLN A 57 -1.97 12.70 -3.49
C GLN A 57 -1.19 11.66 -2.68
N LEU A 58 -1.46 10.37 -2.88
CA LEU A 58 -0.78 9.28 -2.17
C LEU A 58 0.24 8.60 -3.08
N HIS A 59 1.46 8.43 -2.57
CA HIS A 59 2.58 7.82 -3.29
C HIS A 59 3.07 6.62 -2.48
N PRO A 60 2.49 5.42 -2.69
CA PRO A 60 2.91 4.23 -1.96
C PRO A 60 4.30 3.79 -2.44
N LEU A 61 5.26 3.73 -1.52
CA LEU A 61 6.62 3.27 -1.77
C LEU A 61 6.66 1.74 -1.67
N CYS A 62 7.14 1.08 -2.73
CA CYS A 62 7.36 -0.36 -2.71
C CYS A 62 8.61 -0.67 -1.88
N ILE A 63 8.44 -1.38 -0.77
CA ILE A 63 9.55 -1.73 0.14
C ILE A 63 10.14 -3.09 -0.22
N GLU A 64 9.28 -4.02 -0.65
CA GLU A 64 9.68 -5.38 -0.95
C GLU A 64 8.82 -5.94 -2.06
N GLN A 65 9.45 -6.36 -3.15
CA GLN A 65 8.80 -7.11 -4.21
C GLN A 65 9.27 -8.55 -4.10
N SER A 66 8.40 -9.45 -3.66
CA SER A 66 8.66 -10.87 -3.87
C SER A 66 8.36 -11.21 -5.33
N LEU A 67 9.31 -10.86 -6.21
CA LEU A 67 9.46 -11.54 -7.49
C LEU A 67 9.79 -12.99 -7.14
N VAL A 68 8.82 -13.88 -7.31
CA VAL A 68 9.15 -15.31 -7.46
C VAL A 68 9.91 -15.38 -8.76
N GLU A 69 11.23 -15.23 -8.70
CA GLU A 69 12.11 -15.65 -9.76
C GLU A 69 11.87 -17.16 -9.92
N ARG A 70 11.06 -17.51 -10.92
CA ARG A 70 11.25 -18.79 -11.60
C ARG A 70 12.59 -18.66 -12.29
N ASN A 71 13.65 -19.05 -11.61
CA ASN A 71 14.80 -19.63 -12.28
C ASN A 71 14.26 -20.82 -13.08
N CYS A 72 13.93 -20.58 -14.34
CA CYS A 72 13.87 -21.66 -15.32
C CYS A 72 15.31 -22.13 -15.49
N ASP A 73 15.51 -23.38 -15.09
CA ASP A 73 16.64 -24.25 -15.41
C ASP A 73 16.99 -24.22 -16.91
#